data_AF-A0A1F6FRU5-F1
#
_entry.id   AF-A0A1F6FRU5-F1
#
_cell.length_a   1.000
_cell.length_b   1.000
_cell.length_c   1.000
_cell.angle_alpha   90.00
_cell.angle_beta   90.00
_cell.angle_gamma   90.00
#
_symmetry.space_group_name_H-M   'P 1'
#
loop_
_entity.id
_entity.type
_entity.pdbx_description
1 polymer ?
#
loop_
_entity_poly.entity_id
_entity_poly.type
_entity_poly.pdbx_seq_one_letter_code
_entity_poly.pdbx_strand_id
1 'polypeptide(L)'
;MSARWCYFFSLFTGFHKTAKAVTVFPFIFVRSKDEIIPWIITHERIHIRQQIELLLIGAVLLYIIETLYSLLVLRLPWYEAYLWNSNEQESYRNQNNPDYLKNRKPFSQFHYLMNKRKFTHKDGAVTYSD
;
A
#
# COMPACT_ATOMS: atom_id res chain seq x y z
N MET A 1 7.93 21.56 1.69
CA MET A 1 8.75 21.10 0.54
C MET A 1 7.80 20.61 -0.54
N SER A 2 8.12 20.83 -1.82
CA SER A 2 7.09 21.12 -2.84
C SER A 2 6.17 19.93 -3.18
N ALA A 3 4.86 20.19 -3.16
CA ALA A 3 3.79 19.26 -3.57
C ALA A 3 3.94 18.73 -5.02
N ARG A 4 4.86 19.31 -5.80
CA ARG A 4 5.14 18.95 -7.20
C ARG A 4 5.79 17.57 -7.33
N TRP A 5 6.59 17.14 -6.35
CA TRP A 5 7.20 15.82 -6.37
C TRP A 5 6.22 14.71 -6.02
N CYS A 6 5.35 14.92 -5.01
CA CYS A 6 4.23 14.03 -4.74
C CYS A 6 3.35 13.85 -5.99
N TYR A 7 3.05 14.96 -6.69
CA TYR A 7 2.31 14.92 -7.94
C TYR A 7 3.01 14.10 -9.04
N PHE A 8 4.31 14.33 -9.25
CA PHE A 8 5.08 13.63 -10.28
C PHE A 8 5.15 12.11 -10.04
N PHE A 9 5.36 11.67 -8.81
CA PHE A 9 5.39 10.23 -8.48
C PHE A 9 3.99 9.60 -8.43
N SER A 10 2.95 10.38 -8.13
CA SER A 10 1.57 9.92 -8.20
C SER A 10 1.10 9.58 -9.62
N LEU A 11 1.77 10.12 -10.64
CA LEU A 11 1.45 9.89 -12.05
C LEU A 11 1.71 8.44 -12.49
N PHE A 12 2.68 7.76 -11.86
CA PHE A 12 3.07 6.39 -12.17
C PHE A 12 2.35 5.34 -11.30
N THR A 13 1.69 5.76 -10.23
CA THR A 13 0.98 4.88 -9.27
C THR A 13 -0.55 4.99 -9.37
N GLY A 14 -1.08 5.90 -10.19
CA GLY A 14 -2.53 6.09 -10.37
C GLY A 14 -3.21 6.94 -9.28
N PHE A 15 -2.44 7.55 -8.37
CA PHE A 15 -2.96 8.28 -7.22
C PHE A 15 -3.16 9.77 -7.47
N HIS A 16 -4.15 10.16 -8.27
CA HIS A 16 -4.48 11.58 -8.37
C HIS A 16 -5.27 12.06 -7.14
N LYS A 17 -4.69 13.00 -6.39
CA LYS A 17 -5.30 13.94 -5.41
C LYS A 17 -5.63 13.47 -3.98
N THR A 18 -5.62 12.18 -3.63
CA THR A 18 -6.09 11.70 -2.29
C THR A 18 -5.03 11.06 -1.39
N ALA A 19 -3.87 10.69 -1.91
CA ALA A 19 -2.82 10.06 -1.11
C ALA A 19 -2.16 11.08 -0.15
N LYS A 20 -2.16 10.75 1.15
CA LYS A 20 -1.54 11.57 2.22
C LYS A 20 -0.02 11.35 2.31
N ALA A 21 0.43 10.15 1.95
CA ALA A 21 1.83 9.80 1.81
C ALA A 21 2.01 8.88 0.60
N VAL A 22 3.25 8.79 0.14
CA VAL A 22 3.69 7.84 -0.89
C VAL A 22 5.10 7.36 -0.58
N THR A 23 5.31 6.05 -0.64
CA THR A 23 6.65 5.46 -0.58
C THR A 23 7.25 5.39 -1.98
N VAL A 24 8.37 6.09 -2.16
CA VAL A 24 9.25 5.95 -3.33
C VAL A 24 10.59 5.49 -2.80
N PHE A 25 10.86 4.20 -2.91
CA PHE A 25 12.03 3.55 -2.32
C PHE A 25 13.32 4.37 -2.51
N PRO A 26 14.13 4.61 -1.47
CA PRO A 26 13.94 4.20 -0.06
C PRO A 26 13.21 5.24 0.81
N PHE A 27 12.58 6.25 0.23
CA PHE A 27 12.05 7.41 0.93
C PHE A 27 10.52 7.39 1.07
N ILE A 28 10.03 7.92 2.18
CA ILE A 28 8.61 8.20 2.40
C ILE A 28 8.39 9.69 2.16
N PHE A 29 7.52 10.01 1.21
CA PHE A 29 7.11 11.38 0.92
C PHE A 29 5.73 11.62 1.53
N VAL A 30 5.62 12.64 2.37
CA VAL A 30 4.35 13.06 2.99
C VAL A 30 3.99 14.44 2.43
N ARG A 31 2.71 14.67 2.13
CA ARG A 31 2.26 15.92 1.46
C ARG A 31 2.30 17.13 2.38
N SER A 32 1.94 16.99 3.66
CA SER A 32 2.02 18.04 4.69
C SER A 32 2.55 17.48 6.01
N LYS A 33 3.09 18.35 6.88
CA LYS A 33 3.48 17.96 8.24
C LYS A 33 2.30 17.45 9.06
N ASP A 34 1.10 17.98 8.81
CA ASP A 34 -0.13 17.57 9.52
C ASP A 34 -0.62 16.16 9.11
N GLU A 35 -0.06 15.61 8.03
CA GLU A 35 -0.37 14.27 7.54
C GLU A 35 0.62 13.21 8.04
N ILE A 36 1.56 13.58 8.92
CA ILE A 36 2.44 12.65 9.63
C ILE A 36 1.65 11.98 10.77
N ILE A 37 0.73 11.09 10.40
CA ILE A 37 -0.09 10.32 11.33
C ILE A 37 0.59 8.96 11.57
N PRO A 38 0.67 8.45 12.82
CA PRO A 38 1.41 7.22 13.13
C PRO A 38 1.02 5.99 12.29
N TRP A 39 -0.25 5.83 11.96
CA TRP A 39 -0.71 4.70 11.14
C TRP A 39 -0.27 4.84 9.68
N ILE A 40 -0.23 6.06 9.12
CA ILE A 40 0.29 6.31 7.77
C ILE A 40 1.78 5.97 7.73
N ILE A 41 2.55 6.40 8.71
CA ILE A 41 3.98 6.09 8.77
C ILE A 41 4.22 4.59 8.89
N THR A 42 3.41 3.89 9.68
CA THR A 42 3.48 2.42 9.78
C THR A 42 3.17 1.76 8.43
N HIS A 43 2.11 2.20 7.74
CA HIS A 43 1.71 1.73 6.42
C HIS A 43 2.86 1.86 5.40
N GLU A 44 3.45 3.04 5.28
CA GLU A 44 4.55 3.31 4.34
C GLU A 44 5.83 2.51 4.69
N ARG A 45 6.13 2.32 5.97
CA ARG A 45 7.27 1.48 6.39
C ARG A 45 7.07 0.01 6.04
N ILE A 46 5.83 -0.49 6.01
CA ILE A 46 5.51 -1.84 5.53
C ILE A 46 5.86 -1.96 4.05
N HIS A 47 5.49 -0.98 3.22
CA HIS A 47 5.87 -0.96 1.80
C HIS A 47 7.38 -0.98 1.58
N ILE A 48 8.15 -0.20 2.34
CA ILE A 48 9.61 -0.26 2.26
C ILE A 48 10.11 -1.67 2.56
N ARG A 49 9.56 -2.32 3.60
CA ARG A 49 9.98 -3.68 3.95
C ARG A 49 9.64 -4.69 2.85
N GLN A 50 8.45 -4.61 2.26
CA GLN A 50 8.04 -5.44 1.12
C GLN A 50 8.97 -5.24 -0.09
N GLN A 51 9.31 -3.98 -0.41
CA GLN A 51 10.24 -3.62 -1.49
C GLN A 51 11.64 -4.20 -1.24
N ILE A 52 12.16 -4.13 -0.01
CA ILE A 52 13.47 -4.73 0.34
C ILE A 52 13.42 -6.25 0.16
N GLU A 53 12.38 -6.91 0.66
CA GLU A 53 12.28 -8.38 0.62
C GLU A 53 12.18 -8.92 -0.81
N LEU A 54 11.50 -8.20 -1.72
CA LEU A 54 11.37 -8.59 -3.12
C LEU A 54 12.35 -7.87 -4.06
N LEU A 55 13.45 -7.31 -3.53
CA LEU A 55 14.51 -6.63 -4.30
C LEU A 55 14.01 -5.50 -5.22
N LEU A 56 12.96 -4.79 -4.80
CA LEU A 56 12.19 -3.75 -5.51
C LEU A 56 11.50 -4.27 -6.78
N ILE A 57 12.25 -4.91 -7.68
CA ILE A 57 11.77 -5.45 -8.95
C ILE A 57 10.67 -6.49 -8.75
N GLY A 58 10.82 -7.38 -7.77
CA GLY A 58 9.80 -8.38 -7.46
C GLY A 58 8.53 -7.76 -6.89
N ALA A 59 8.65 -6.68 -6.10
CA ALA A 59 7.50 -5.95 -5.57
C ALA A 59 6.71 -5.25 -6.69
N VAL A 60 7.42 -4.64 -7.65
CA VAL A 60 6.80 -3.99 -8.83
C VAL A 60 6.11 -5.03 -9.71
N LEU A 61 6.78 -6.15 -10.00
CA LEU A 61 6.21 -7.23 -10.82
C LEU A 61 4.95 -7.81 -10.18
N LEU A 62 5.00 -8.15 -8.89
CA LEU A 62 3.85 -8.68 -8.17
C LEU A 62 2.69 -7.68 -8.17
N TYR A 63 2.98 -6.39 -7.96
CA TYR A 63 1.97 -5.33 -7.98
C TYR A 63 1.26 -5.25 -9.33
N ILE A 64 2.02 -5.25 -10.44
CA ILE A 64 1.46 -5.17 -11.80
C ILE A 64 0.61 -6.39 -12.09
N ILE A 65 1.11 -7.60 -11.79
CA ILE A 65 0.40 -8.85 -12.07
C ILE A 65 -0.93 -8.90 -11.31
N GLU A 66 -0.93 -8.60 -10.02
CA GLU A 66 -2.15 -8.62 -9.22
C GLU A 66 -3.17 -7.56 -9.67
N THR A 67 -2.69 -6.37 -10.03
CA THR A 67 -3.56 -5.28 -10.48
C THR A 67 -4.17 -5.59 -11.84
N LEU A 68 -3.40 -6.17 -12.77
CA LEU A 68 -3.95 -6.62 -14.06
C LEU A 68 -4.94 -7.77 -13.87
N TYR A 69 -4.65 -8.72 -12.98
CA TYR A 69 -5.57 -9.79 -12.66
C TYR A 69 -6.90 -9.25 -12.08
N SER A 70 -6.84 -8.34 -11.12
CA SER A 70 -8.05 -7.77 -10.50
C SER A 70 -8.88 -6.92 -11.47
N LEU A 71 -8.25 -6.19 -12.39
CA LEU A 71 -8.94 -5.37 -13.37
C LEU A 71 -9.48 -6.16 -14.57
N LEU A 72 -8.69 -7.08 -15.13
CA LEU A 72 -9.02 -7.75 -16.39
C LEU A 72 -9.83 -9.04 -16.16
N VAL A 73 -9.45 -9.81 -15.14
CA VAL A 73 -10.08 -11.11 -14.83
C VAL A 73 -11.24 -10.91 -13.86
N LEU A 74 -11.00 -10.27 -12.72
CA LEU A 74 -12.05 -10.05 -11.71
C LEU A 74 -12.96 -8.86 -12.05
N ARG A 75 -12.55 -7.99 -12.98
CA ARG A 75 -13.30 -6.79 -13.42
C ARG A 75 -13.70 -5.87 -12.26
N LEU A 76 -12.83 -5.79 -11.25
CA LEU A 76 -13.05 -4.90 -10.12
C LEU A 76 -12.90 -3.43 -10.55
N PRO A 77 -13.67 -2.51 -9.97
CA PRO A 77 -13.43 -1.09 -10.16
C PRO A 77 -12.04 -0.71 -9.60
N TRP A 78 -11.43 0.33 -10.16
CA TRP A 78 -10.04 0.72 -9.86
C TRP A 78 -9.71 0.80 -8.37
N TYR A 79 -10.59 1.38 -7.56
CA TYR A 79 -10.38 1.49 -6.11
C TYR A 79 -10.36 0.13 -5.41
N GLU A 80 -11.27 -0.78 -5.78
CA GLU A 80 -11.29 -2.14 -5.24
C GLU A 80 -10.09 -2.96 -5.73
N ALA A 81 -9.71 -2.81 -7.00
CA ALA A 81 -8.53 -3.44 -7.57
C ALA A 81 -7.24 -3.04 -6.84
N TYR A 82 -7.13 -1.76 -6.45
CA TYR A 82 -6.06 -1.24 -5.63
C TYR A 82 -6.04 -1.91 -4.25
N LEU A 83 -7.15 -1.90 -3.51
CA LEU A 83 -7.24 -2.55 -2.19
C LEU A 83 -7.09 -4.07 -2.26
N TRP A 84 -7.37 -4.68 -3.41
CA TRP A 84 -7.19 -6.12 -3.63
C TRP A 84 -5.73 -6.54 -3.64
N ASN A 85 -4.79 -5.64 -3.95
CA ASN A 85 -3.37 -5.93 -4.05
C ASN A 85 -2.77 -6.47 -2.73
N SER A 86 -1.90 -7.48 -2.78
CA SER A 86 -1.37 -8.13 -1.55
C SER A 86 -0.53 -7.21 -0.70
N ASN A 87 0.21 -6.30 -1.33
CA ASN A 87 1.02 -5.32 -0.61
C ASN A 87 0.11 -4.37 0.19
N GLU A 88 -1.00 -3.94 -0.41
CA GLU A 88 -2.01 -3.09 0.22
C GLU A 88 -2.79 -3.83 1.30
N GLN A 89 -3.17 -5.09 1.03
CA GLN A 89 -3.82 -5.96 2.01
C GLN A 89 -2.97 -6.07 3.28
N GLU A 90 -1.67 -6.29 3.14
CA GLU A 90 -0.77 -6.35 4.29
C GLU A 90 -0.65 -4.98 4.99
N SER A 91 -0.42 -3.90 4.24
CA SER A 91 -0.23 -2.57 4.83
C SER A 91 -1.48 -2.08 5.56
N TYR A 92 -2.65 -2.09 4.93
CA TYR A 92 -3.90 -1.63 5.55
C TYR A 92 -4.30 -2.46 6.76
N ARG A 93 -4.16 -3.78 6.71
CA ARG A 93 -4.58 -4.65 7.82
C ARG A 93 -3.68 -4.52 9.05
N ASN A 94 -2.49 -3.97 8.90
CA ASN A 94 -1.51 -3.83 10.00
C ASN A 94 -1.09 -2.38 10.31
N GLN A 95 -1.57 -1.38 9.57
CA GLN A 95 -1.17 0.02 9.74
C GLN A 95 -1.41 0.58 11.14
N ASN A 96 -2.40 0.05 11.86
CA ASN A 96 -2.72 0.47 13.24
C ASN A 96 -1.90 -0.28 14.30
N ASN A 97 -1.02 -1.21 13.91
CA ASN A 97 -0.13 -1.94 14.80
C ASN A 97 1.31 -1.41 14.66
N PRO A 98 1.75 -0.50 15.55
CA PRO A 98 3.09 0.10 15.46
C PRO A 98 4.24 -0.91 15.64
N ASP A 99 3.96 -2.05 16.28
CA ASP A 99 4.94 -3.11 16.52
C ASP A 99 4.92 -4.19 15.44
N TYR A 100 4.06 -4.07 14.42
CA TYR A 100 3.93 -5.08 13.37
C TYR A 100 5.27 -5.41 12.71
N LEU A 101 6.03 -4.38 12.32
CA LEU A 101 7.32 -4.56 11.65
C LEU A 101 8.37 -5.27 12.51
N LYS A 102 8.27 -5.22 13.85
CA LYS A 102 9.19 -5.92 14.75
C LYS A 102 8.94 -7.43 14.74
N ASN A 103 7.69 -7.84 14.57
CA ASN A 103 7.24 -9.24 14.65
C ASN A 103 6.86 -9.83 13.28
N ARG A 104 6.96 -9.04 12.22
CA ARG A 104 6.56 -9.43 10.86
C ARG A 104 7.47 -10.54 10.34
N LYS A 105 6.84 -11.61 9.83
CA LYS A 105 7.56 -12.71 9.16
C LYS A 105 8.10 -12.24 7.80
N PRO A 106 9.29 -12.69 7.37
CA PRO A 106 9.78 -12.43 6.02
C PRO A 106 8.78 -12.89 4.97
N PHE A 107 8.62 -12.10 3.90
CA PHE A 107 7.72 -12.40 2.78
C PHE A 107 6.25 -12.55 3.17
N SER A 108 5.84 -11.91 4.27
CA SER A 108 4.47 -11.96 4.78
C SER A 108 3.43 -11.51 3.74
N GLN A 109 3.77 -10.68 2.74
CA GLN A 109 2.87 -10.33 1.64
C GLN A 109 2.29 -11.55 0.91
N PHE A 110 2.99 -12.69 0.81
CA PHE A 110 2.41 -13.90 0.22
C PHE A 110 1.31 -14.53 1.07
N HIS A 111 1.36 -14.38 2.39
CA HIS A 111 0.22 -14.77 3.25
C HIS A 111 -1.02 -13.94 2.89
N TYR A 112 -0.85 -12.64 2.62
CA TYR A 112 -1.93 -11.74 2.18
C TYR A 112 -2.34 -11.95 0.72
N LEU A 113 -1.45 -12.45 -0.13
CA LEU A 113 -1.78 -12.91 -1.47
C LEU A 113 -2.75 -14.10 -1.42
N MET A 114 -2.50 -15.07 -0.54
CA MET A 114 -3.33 -16.26 -0.38
C MET A 114 -4.61 -16.01 0.43
N ASN A 115 -4.60 -15.04 1.35
CA ASN A 115 -5.71 -14.75 2.26
C ASN A 115 -6.29 -13.35 2.02
N LYS A 116 -6.79 -13.13 0.80
CA LYS A 116 -7.45 -11.88 0.38
C LYS A 116 -8.72 -11.64 1.17
N ARG A 117 -8.98 -10.38 1.53
CA ARG A 117 -10.24 -9.94 2.14
C ARG A 117 -10.73 -8.67 1.45
N LYS A 118 -12.02 -8.59 1.15
CA LYS A 118 -12.62 -7.32 0.74
C LYS A 118 -12.77 -6.42 1.96
N PHE A 119 -12.31 -5.19 1.83
CA PHE A 119 -12.45 -4.17 2.86
C PHE A 119 -12.51 -2.79 2.22
N THR A 120 -12.96 -1.83 3.02
CA THR A 120 -12.90 -0.41 2.72
C THR A 120 -12.03 0.28 3.77
N HIS A 121 -11.47 1.43 3.41
CA HIS A 121 -10.63 2.22 4.30
C HIS A 121 -11.14 3.66 4.37
N LYS A 122 -11.31 4.16 5.60
CA LYS A 122 -11.69 5.55 5.87
C LYS A 122 -10.97 6.06 7.11
N ASP A 123 -10.22 7.14 6.97
CA ASP A 123 -9.54 7.85 8.06
C ASP A 123 -8.71 6.95 9.01
N GLY A 124 -8.04 5.94 8.47
CA GLY A 124 -7.21 5.00 9.23
C GLY A 124 -7.95 3.74 9.70
N ALA A 125 -9.28 3.74 9.64
CA ALA A 125 -10.10 2.58 9.96
C ALA A 125 -10.28 1.67 8.73
N VAL A 126 -10.14 0.37 8.95
CA VAL A 126 -10.39 -0.67 7.95
C VAL A 126 -11.68 -1.40 8.33
N THR A 127 -12.65 -1.38 7.43
CA THR A 127 -13.95 -2.05 7.62
C THR A 127 -14.07 -3.17 6.61
N TYR A 128 -14.22 -4.41 7.09
CA TYR A 128 -14.41 -5.57 6.22
C TYR A 128 -15.85 -5.62 5.73
N SER A 129 -16.04 -5.99 4.47
CA SER A 129 -17.36 -6.32 3.93
C SER A 129 -17.65 -7.79 4.22
N ASP A 130 -18.87 -8.08 4.66
CA ASP A 130 -19.40 -9.44 4.76
C ASP A 130 -19.61 -10.09 3.38
#